data_AF-A0A350ED91-F1
#
_entry.id   AF-A0A350ED91-F1
#
_cell.length_a   1.000
_cell.length_b   1.000
_cell.length_c   1.000
_cell.angle_alpha   90.00
_cell.angle_beta   90.00
_cell.angle_gamma   90.00
#
_symmetry.space_group_name_H-M   'P 1'
#
loop_
_entity.id
_entity.type
_entity.pdbx_description
1 polymer ?
#
loop_
_entity_poly.entity_id
_entity_poly.type
_entity_poly.pdbx_seq_one_letter_code
_entity_poly.pdbx_strand_id
1 'polypeptide(L)' 'MKIINEWHIATATNGNEINVQIIPLKRQQSTLNGFKWVEVGKKILLQSGQEIEFNLDGRSFYTSPNQLYRLN' A
#
# COMPACT_ATOMS: atom_id res chain seq x y z
N MET A 1 -3.03 3.86 -11.38
CA MET A 1 -2.79 2.40 -11.27
C MET A 1 -4.10 1.66 -11.06
N LYS A 2 -4.48 0.86 -12.07
CA LYS A 2 -5.76 0.12 -12.16
C LYS A 2 -5.64 -1.36 -11.79
N ILE A 3 -4.46 -1.80 -11.37
CA ILE A 3 -4.14 -3.22 -11.22
C ILE A 3 -3.80 -3.51 -9.75
N ILE A 4 -4.78 -4.07 -9.05
CA ILE A 4 -4.71 -4.52 -7.67
C ILE A 4 -4.36 -6.00 -7.63
N ASN A 5 -3.62 -6.43 -6.61
CA ASN A 5 -3.19 -7.83 -6.40
C ASN A 5 -2.19 -8.41 -7.42
N GLU A 6 -1.54 -7.58 -8.23
CA GLU A 6 -0.35 -7.98 -9.00
C GLU A 6 0.93 -7.54 -8.28
N TRP A 7 2.04 -8.22 -8.58
CA TRP A 7 3.37 -7.86 -8.09
C TRP A 7 3.96 -6.73 -8.94
N HIS A 8 4.47 -5.71 -8.27
CA HIS A 8 5.10 -4.52 -8.83
C HIS A 8 6.51 -4.36 -8.25
N ILE A 9 7.39 -3.70 -9.01
CA ILE A 9 8.69 -3.28 -8.52
C ILE A 9 8.56 -1.87 -7.93
N ALA A 10 8.98 -1.72 -6.68
CA ALA A 10 9.15 -0.42 -6.06
C ALA A 10 10.64 -0.12 -5.90
N THR A 11 11.05 1.11 -6.21
CA THR A 11 12.46 1.52 -6.23
C THR A 11 12.71 2.57 -5.14
N ALA A 12 13.77 2.37 -4.36
CA ALA A 12 14.27 3.36 -3.40
C ALA A 12 15.21 4.37 -4.06
N THR A 13 15.50 5.48 -3.37
CA THR A 13 16.37 6.55 -3.90
C THR A 13 17.81 6.11 -4.16
N ASN A 14 18.25 5.02 -3.54
CA ASN A 14 19.57 4.43 -3.75
C ASN A 14 19.58 3.34 -4.85
N GLY A 15 18.47 3.15 -5.58
CA GLY A 15 18.33 2.14 -6.63
C GLY A 15 18.01 0.74 -6.13
N ASN A 16 17.80 0.52 -4.82
CA ASN A 16 17.32 -0.76 -4.31
C ASN A 16 15.88 -1.00 -4.79
N GLU A 17 15.61 -2.20 -5.30
CA GLU A 17 14.32 -2.62 -5.80
C GLU A 17 13.73 -3.76 -4.97
N ILE A 18 12.43 -3.66 -4.69
CA ILE A 18 11.68 -4.69 -3.98
C ILE A 18 10.39 -5.02 -4.71
N ASN A 19 9.96 -6.29 -4.60
CA ASN A 19 8.66 -6.75 -5.07
C ASN A 19 7.59 -6.44 -4.02
N VAL A 20 6.50 -5.81 -4.46
CA VAL A 20 5.36 -5.46 -3.62
C VAL A 20 4.03 -5.67 -4.33
N GLN A 21 2.95 -5.87 -3.58
CA GLN A 21 1.59 -5.83 -4.14
C GLN A 21 0.83 -4.60 -3.64
N ILE A 22 -0.04 -4.07 -4.51
CA ILE A 22 -1.00 -3.03 -4.13
C ILE A 22 -2.30 -3.72 -3.75
N ILE A 23 -2.72 -3.57 -2.50
CA ILE A 23 -3.92 -4.20 -1.94
C ILE A 23 -4.89 -3.13 -1.40
N PRO A 24 -6.21 -3.41 -1.34
CA PRO A 24 -7.17 -2.44 -0.83
C PRO A 24 -7.00 -2.21 0.68
N LEU A 25 -7.03 -0.94 1.10
CA LEU A 25 -7.17 -0.55 2.51
C LEU A 25 -8.66 -0.51 2.83
N LYS A 26 -9.13 -1.46 3.62
CA LYS A 26 -10.51 -1.50 4.11
C LYS A 26 -10.57 -1.00 5.54
N ARG A 27 -11.54 -0.14 5.86
CA ARG A 27 -11.87 0.26 7.22
C ARG A 27 -13.34 -0.04 7.51
N GLN A 28 -13.64 -0.31 8.76
CA GLN A 28 -15.02 -0.47 9.20
C GLN A 28 -15.65 0.92 9.34
N GLN A 29 -16.82 1.11 8.73
CA GLN A 29 -17.60 2.33 8.83
C GLN A 29 -18.98 2.02 9.41
N SER A 30 -19.46 2.95 10.25
CA SER A 30 -20.82 2.90 10.79
C SER A 30 -21.82 3.26 9.70
N THR A 31 -22.99 2.62 9.75
CA THR A 31 -24.12 2.79 8.85
C THR A 31 -25.40 2.78 9.69
N LEU A 32 -26.52 3.20 9.11
CA LEU A 32 -27.84 3.15 9.76
C LEU A 32 -28.21 1.74 10.26
N ASN A 33 -27.68 0.69 9.63
CA ASN A 33 -28.00 -0.71 9.92
C ASN A 33 -26.85 -1.48 10.61
N GLY A 34 -25.87 -0.78 11.20
CA GLY A 34 -24.70 -1.41 11.85
C GLY A 34 -23.38 -1.02 11.19
N PHE A 35 -22.47 -1.96 10.97
CA PHE A 35 -21.14 -1.68 10.43
C PHE A 35 -20.86 -2.40 9.11
N LYS A 36 -20.13 -1.75 8.22
CA LYS A 36 -19.67 -2.32 6.94
C LYS A 36 -18.18 -2.06 6.72
N TRP A 37 -17.49 -3.02 6.13
CA TRP A 37 -16.14 -2.82 5.60
C TRP A 37 -16.20 -2.09 4.26
N VAL A 38 -15.54 -0.95 4.19
CA VAL A 38 -15.50 -0.10 3.00
C VAL A 38 -14.04 0.08 2.60
N GLU A 39 -13.76 -0.04 1.30
CA GLU A 39 -12.45 0.34 0.75
C GLU A 39 -12.32 1.86 0.83
N VAL A 40 -11.33 2.33 1.59
CA VAL A 40 -11.07 3.76 1.82
C VAL A 40 -9.76 4.21 1.19
N GLY A 41 -9.02 3.30 0.56
CA GLY A 41 -7.75 3.58 -0.07
C GLY A 41 -7.04 2.31 -0.48
N LYS A 42 -5.72 2.43 -0.66
CA LYS A 42 -4.83 1.32 -0.98
C LYS A 42 -3.70 1.27 0.03
N LYS A 43 -3.03 0.13 0.11
CA LYS A 43 -1.81 -0.08 0.90
C LYS A 43 -0.90 -1.06 0.16
N ILE A 44 0.32 -1.19 0.65
CA ILE A 44 1.36 -2.07 0.12
C ILE A 44 1.40 -3.36 0.94
N LEU A 45 1.59 -4.49 0.25
CA LEU A 45 1.95 -5.77 0.85
C LEU A 45 3.37 -6.12 0.41
N LEU A 46 4.27 -6.30 1.38
CA LEU A 46 5.62 -6.81 1.13
C LEU A 46 5.60 -8.34 0.96
N GLN A 47 6.65 -8.89 0.33
CA GLN A 47 6.85 -10.35 0.26
C GLN A 47 6.90 -11.04 1.62
N SER A 48 7.28 -10.32 2.68
CA SER A 48 7.24 -10.82 4.06
C SER A 48 5.83 -11.00 4.63
N GLY A 49 4.79 -10.52 3.93
CA GLY A 49 3.42 -10.45 4.42
C GLY A 49 3.10 -9.19 5.23
N GLN A 50 4.10 -8.30 5.43
CA GLN A 50 3.89 -7.04 6.12
C GLN A 50 3.08 -6.06 5.26
N GLU A 51 2.06 -5.45 5.85
CA GLU A 51 1.26 -4.41 5.23
C GLU A 51 1.76 -3.02 5.62
N ILE A 52 1.86 -2.12 4.64
CA ILE A 52 2.37 -0.75 4.81
C ILE A 52 1.40 0.23 4.16
N GLU A 53 0.98 1.26 4.88
CA GLU A 53 0.16 2.33 4.29
C GLU A 53 0.96 3.17 3.29
N PHE A 54 0.31 3.65 2.24
CA PHE A 54 0.91 4.66 1.37
C PHE A 54 1.10 5.98 2.11
N ASN A 55 2.07 6.76 1.64
CA ASN A 55 2.16 8.18 1.94
C ASN A 55 0.98 8.94 1.29
N LEU A 56 0.80 10.20 1.70
CA LEU A 56 -0.29 11.06 1.21
C LEU A 56 -0.28 11.28 -0.33
N ASP A 57 0.86 11.06 -0.99
CA ASP A 57 0.97 11.13 -2.45
C ASP A 57 0.34 9.93 -3.19
N GLY A 58 0.01 8.86 -2.48
CA GLY A 58 -0.58 7.62 -3.01
C GLY A 58 0.33 6.82 -3.94
N ARG A 59 1.64 7.10 -3.97
CA ARG A 59 2.63 6.46 -4.87
C ARG A 59 3.92 6.06 -4.17
N SER A 60 4.16 6.55 -2.96
CA SER A 60 5.35 6.22 -2.17
C SER A 60 5.01 5.67 -0.79
N PHE A 61 5.94 4.96 -0.17
CA PHE A 61 5.77 4.34 1.14
C PHE A 61 7.13 4.10 1.83
N TYR A 62 7.12 4.00 3.15
CA TYR A 62 8.32 3.72 3.95
C TYR A 62 8.31 2.29 4.49
N THR A 63 9.40 1.55 4.32
CA THR A 63 9.58 0.23 4.97
C THR A 63 10.26 0.33 6.34
N SER A 64 10.99 1.42 6.56
CA SER A 64 11.68 1.76 7.82
C SER A 64 12.02 3.26 7.84
N PRO A 65 12.50 3.82 8.97
CA PRO A 65 12.94 5.22 9.01
C PRO A 65 13.96 5.53 7.91
N ASN A 66 13.71 6.60 7.14
CA ASN A 66 14.53 7.03 6.00
C ASN A 66 14.62 6.05 4.83
N GLN A 67 13.80 5.00 4.78
CA GLN A 67 13.79 4.03 3.69
C GLN A 67 12.52 4.17 2.83
N LEU A 68 12.54 5.17 1.95
CA LEU A 68 11.44 5.53 1.06
C LEU A 68 11.52 4.75 -0.26
N TYR A 69 10.42 4.10 -0.62
CA TYR A 69 10.22 3.46 -1.92
C TYR A 69 9.12 4.16 -2.72
N ARG A 70 9.22 4.09 -4.05
CA ARG A 70 8.22 4.62 -4.98
C ARG A 70 7.82 3.57 -5.99
N LEU A 71 6.55 3.58 -6.36
CA LEU A 71 6.03 2.88 -7.52
C LEU A 71 6.18 3.80 -8.74
N ASN A 72 6.92 3.34 -9.76
CA ASN A 72 7.06 4.05 -11.03
C ASN A 72 5.83 3.86 -11.93
#